data_AF-A0A9D4W1P1-F1
#
_entry.id   AF-A0A9D4W1P1-F1
#
_cell.length_a   1.000
_cell.length_b   1.000
_cell.length_c   1.000
_cell.angle_alpha   90.00
_cell.angle_beta   90.00
_cell.angle_gamma   90.00
#
_symmetry.space_group_name_H-M   'P 1'
#
loop_
_entity.id
_entity.type
_entity.pdbx_description
1 polymer ?
#
loop_
_entity_poly.entity_id
_entity_poly.type
_entity_poly.pdbx_seq_one_letter_code
_entity_poly.pdbx_strand_id
1 'polypeptide(L)'
;MSCILYFFFFMSCPSSYACLYKDVRNAVDLCHRDGTLKQKVATDPRRYINEDSSIVPMLKMLRDSGRATFLVTNSLWDYTNVVMNFLCGSSVVNGSTGLDWLQYFDVVITGSTKPSFFLEGNDASLFEVEPESGKLLNTDNGSPMPQVGNISAGLLTKVKDRVRKVFQGGSVNHLHNLLSIESSSQVLYVGDHIYGDILRSKKVLGILYESLSLLYLKDSFSLSLDLRVLRSKNDCIADKMHDLNRSLKLENLDDHTKQKLYSKLDELKLEREMVRLSNQEMLRKLHLKFHEPWGQLMKTGYQNSRFAHQVKLNALF
;
A
#
# COMPACT_ATOMS: atom_id res chain seq x y z
N MET A 1 -7.96 -18.91 3.99
CA MET A 1 -7.58 -19.29 5.37
C MET A 1 -8.77 -19.75 6.20
N SER A 2 -9.80 -18.92 6.42
CA SER A 2 -10.99 -19.30 7.19
C SER A 2 -11.59 -20.64 6.77
N CYS A 3 -11.85 -20.85 5.47
CA CYS A 3 -12.40 -22.12 4.96
C CYS A 3 -11.53 -23.35 5.25
N ILE A 4 -10.19 -23.20 5.21
CA ILE A 4 -9.24 -24.29 5.49
C ILE A 4 -9.28 -24.62 6.99
N LEU A 5 -9.32 -23.61 7.84
CA LEU A 5 -9.42 -23.80 9.29
C LEU A 5 -10.74 -24.50 9.66
N TYR A 6 -11.86 -24.09 9.05
CA TYR A 6 -13.15 -24.76 9.24
C TYR A 6 -13.09 -26.23 8.81
N PHE A 7 -12.52 -26.53 7.64
CA PHE A 7 -12.38 -27.91 7.17
C PHE A 7 -11.53 -28.78 8.12
N PHE A 8 -10.38 -28.27 8.56
CA PHE A 8 -9.45 -29.01 9.43
C PHE A 8 -9.97 -29.18 10.86
N PHE A 9 -10.75 -28.22 11.37
CA PHE A 9 -11.42 -28.33 12.67
C PHE A 9 -12.44 -29.48 12.69
N PHE A 10 -13.16 -29.70 11.59
CA PHE A 10 -14.11 -30.82 11.47
C PHE A 10 -13.45 -32.18 11.20
N MET A 11 -12.23 -32.21 10.67
CA MET A 11 -11.53 -33.45 10.28
C MET A 11 -10.53 -33.96 11.33
N SER A 12 -10.43 -33.34 12.51
CA SER A 12 -9.50 -33.74 13.60
C SER A 12 -8.06 -33.97 13.12
N CYS A 13 -7.59 -33.12 12.21
CA CYS A 13 -6.27 -33.28 11.60
C CYS A 13 -5.16 -32.74 12.53
N PRO A 14 -4.03 -33.47 12.71
CA PRO A 14 -2.99 -33.12 13.68
C PRO A 14 -2.10 -31.93 13.27
N SER A 15 -2.30 -31.33 12.09
CA SER A 15 -1.47 -30.22 11.63
C SER A 15 -1.75 -28.94 12.42
N SER A 16 -0.71 -28.38 13.04
CA SER A 16 -0.82 -27.10 13.75
C SER A 16 -1.24 -25.95 12.82
N TYR A 17 -1.96 -24.96 13.36
CA TYR A 17 -2.33 -23.75 12.61
C TYR A 17 -1.12 -23.01 12.01
N ALA A 18 0.06 -23.11 12.64
CA ALA A 18 1.28 -22.53 12.11
C ALA A 18 1.77 -23.25 10.85
N CYS A 19 1.64 -24.58 10.78
CA CYS A 19 1.98 -25.36 9.58
C CYS A 19 1.02 -25.02 8.44
N LEU A 20 -0.29 -25.02 8.71
CA LEU A 20 -1.30 -24.62 7.71
C LEU A 20 -1.06 -23.21 7.18
N TYR A 21 -0.68 -22.28 8.06
CA TYR A 21 -0.31 -20.93 7.64
C TYR A 21 0.86 -20.94 6.65
N LYS A 22 1.94 -21.67 6.98
CA LYS A 22 3.13 -21.80 6.14
C LYS A 22 2.79 -22.44 4.80
N ASP A 23 2.00 -23.50 4.78
CA ASP A 23 1.66 -24.22 3.55
C ASP A 23 0.88 -23.35 2.58
N VAL A 24 -0.14 -22.62 3.06
CA VAL A 24 -0.89 -21.68 2.21
C VAL A 24 -0.01 -20.52 1.77
N ARG A 25 0.88 -20.01 2.63
CA ARG A 25 1.82 -18.95 2.26
C ARG A 25 2.77 -19.43 1.15
N ASN A 26 3.32 -20.63 1.29
CA ASN A 26 4.16 -21.26 0.30
C ASN A 26 3.40 -21.49 -1.01
N ALA A 27 2.15 -21.95 -0.96
CA ALA A 27 1.32 -22.13 -2.15
C ALA A 27 1.08 -20.81 -2.89
N VAL A 28 0.78 -19.72 -2.18
CA VAL A 28 0.64 -18.38 -2.78
C VAL A 28 1.95 -17.92 -3.40
N ASP A 29 3.08 -18.08 -2.70
CA ASP A 29 4.39 -17.70 -3.21
C ASP A 29 4.79 -18.56 -4.44
N LEU A 30 4.42 -19.85 -4.46
CA LEU A 30 4.63 -20.75 -5.60
C LEU A 30 3.85 -20.30 -6.84
N CYS A 31 2.56 -19.96 -6.71
CA CYS A 31 1.75 -19.47 -7.83
C CYS A 31 2.31 -18.18 -8.47
N HIS A 32 3.09 -17.39 -7.73
CA HIS A 32 3.77 -16.20 -8.26
C HIS A 32 5.12 -16.53 -8.94
N ARG A 33 5.76 -17.64 -8.56
CA ARG A 33 7.08 -18.08 -9.05
C ARG A 33 6.98 -19.02 -10.24
N ASP A 34 6.01 -19.92 -10.25
CA ASP A 34 5.80 -20.93 -11.29
C ASP A 34 5.29 -20.34 -12.62
N GLY A 35 4.93 -19.06 -12.63
CA GLY A 35 4.48 -18.33 -13.81
C GLY A 35 3.03 -18.63 -14.22
N THR A 36 2.32 -19.53 -13.55
CA THR A 36 0.96 -19.95 -13.92
C THR A 36 -0.03 -18.78 -13.89
N LEU A 37 0.04 -17.95 -12.85
CA LEU A 37 -0.76 -16.73 -12.74
C LEU A 37 -0.37 -15.71 -13.81
N LYS A 38 0.93 -15.48 -13.98
CA LYS A 38 1.48 -14.50 -14.92
C LYS A 38 1.13 -14.84 -16.36
N GLN A 39 1.17 -16.12 -16.71
CA GLN A 39 0.81 -16.62 -18.05
C GLN A 39 -0.66 -16.37 -18.35
N LYS A 40 -1.57 -16.64 -17.41
CA LYS A 40 -3.00 -16.36 -17.59
C LYS A 40 -3.28 -14.87 -17.82
N VAL A 41 -2.60 -14.01 -17.05
CA VAL A 41 -2.72 -12.55 -17.22
C VAL A 41 -2.12 -12.12 -18.56
N ALA A 42 -0.98 -12.69 -18.98
CA ALA A 42 -0.36 -12.35 -20.26
C ALA A 42 -1.22 -12.75 -21.47
N THR A 43 -1.98 -13.85 -21.38
CA THR A 43 -2.89 -14.29 -22.45
C THR A 43 -4.08 -13.36 -22.63
N ASP A 44 -4.65 -12.83 -21.54
CA ASP A 44 -5.80 -11.92 -21.57
C ASP A 44 -5.69 -10.82 -20.50
N PRO A 45 -4.85 -9.79 -20.72
CA PRO A 45 -4.63 -8.75 -19.72
C PRO A 45 -5.89 -7.98 -19.36
N ARG A 46 -6.79 -7.75 -20.33
CA ARG A 46 -8.03 -6.97 -20.17
C ARG A 46 -8.97 -7.54 -19.13
N ARG A 47 -8.94 -8.86 -18.93
CA ARG A 47 -9.76 -9.53 -17.92
C ARG A 47 -9.31 -9.24 -16.49
N TYR A 48 -8.02 -8.95 -16.29
CA TYR A 48 -7.41 -8.84 -14.97
C TYR A 48 -6.92 -7.43 -14.62
N ILE A 49 -6.69 -6.59 -15.63
CA ILE A 49 -6.13 -5.25 -15.49
C ILE A 49 -7.12 -4.24 -16.07
N ASN A 50 -7.55 -3.29 -15.26
CA ASN A 50 -8.39 -2.20 -15.71
C ASN A 50 -7.57 -1.24 -16.59
N GLU A 51 -8.07 -0.93 -17.79
CA GLU A 51 -7.47 0.09 -18.64
C GLU A 51 -7.73 1.48 -18.04
N ASP A 52 -6.69 2.29 -17.94
CA ASP A 52 -6.77 3.68 -17.50
C ASP A 52 -6.03 4.58 -18.47
N SER A 53 -6.81 5.33 -19.26
CA SER A 53 -6.31 6.26 -20.27
C SER A 53 -5.53 7.45 -19.69
N SER A 54 -5.58 7.68 -18.37
CA SER A 54 -4.87 8.77 -17.72
C SER A 54 -3.41 8.47 -17.38
N ILE A 55 -3.00 7.18 -17.38
CA ILE A 55 -1.64 6.75 -17.02
C ILE A 55 -0.60 7.38 -17.95
N VAL A 56 -0.79 7.25 -19.26
CA VAL A 56 0.18 7.78 -20.26
C VAL A 56 0.27 9.32 -20.20
N PRO A 57 -0.83 10.08 -20.18
CA PRO A 57 -0.79 11.53 -19.94
C PRO A 57 -0.06 11.91 -18.65
N MET A 58 -0.30 11.20 -17.55
CA MET A 58 0.35 11.45 -16.26
C MET A 58 1.87 11.24 -16.34
N LEU A 59 2.32 10.13 -16.95
CA LEU A 59 3.75 9.85 -17.14
C LEU A 59 4.43 10.90 -18.04
N LYS A 60 3.77 11.33 -19.11
CA LYS A 60 4.25 12.42 -19.97
C LYS A 60 4.39 13.73 -19.20
N MET A 61 3.36 14.10 -18.43
CA MET A 61 3.38 15.32 -17.60
C MET A 61 4.54 15.30 -16.59
N LEU A 62 4.80 14.16 -15.93
CA LEU A 62 5.93 14.03 -15.01
C LEU A 62 7.26 14.26 -15.73
N ARG A 63 7.42 13.69 -16.92
CA ARG A 63 8.64 13.83 -17.72
C ARG A 63 8.84 15.26 -18.25
N ASP A 64 7.77 15.86 -18.76
CA ASP A 64 7.76 17.23 -19.26
C ASP A 64 8.04 18.27 -18.17
N SER A 65 7.75 17.92 -16.90
CA SER A 65 8.13 18.73 -15.73
C SER A 65 9.64 18.70 -15.40
N GLY A 66 10.43 17.93 -16.14
CA GLY A 66 11.88 17.80 -15.93
C GLY A 66 12.26 16.87 -14.76
N ARG A 67 11.30 16.09 -14.24
CA ARG A 67 11.55 15.11 -13.18
C ARG A 67 12.02 13.79 -13.78
N ALA A 68 13.02 13.18 -13.14
CA ALA A 68 13.43 11.83 -13.48
C ALA A 68 12.40 10.81 -13.00
N THR A 69 12.04 9.86 -13.86
CA THR A 69 11.04 8.83 -13.58
C THR A 69 11.70 7.45 -13.56
N PHE A 70 11.23 6.58 -12.66
CA PHE A 70 11.76 5.23 -12.56
C PHE A 70 10.67 4.22 -12.21
N LEU A 71 10.91 2.95 -12.55
CA LEU A 71 10.03 1.83 -12.22
C LEU A 71 10.80 0.78 -11.42
N VAL A 72 10.31 0.40 -10.23
CA VAL A 72 10.87 -0.70 -9.43
C VAL A 72 9.80 -1.75 -9.14
N THR A 73 9.99 -2.96 -9.64
CA THR A 73 9.01 -4.05 -9.51
C THR A 73 9.64 -5.37 -9.10
N ASN A 74 8.91 -6.15 -8.30
CA ASN A 74 9.30 -7.52 -7.95
C ASN A 74 9.06 -8.51 -9.10
N SER A 75 8.29 -8.11 -10.11
CA SER A 75 8.10 -8.91 -11.31
C SER A 75 9.37 -8.92 -12.17
N LEU A 76 9.57 -10.02 -12.90
CA LEU A 76 10.67 -10.15 -13.86
C LEU A 76 10.31 -9.46 -15.19
N TRP A 77 11.34 -9.21 -16.01
CA TRP A 77 11.25 -8.48 -17.28
C TRP A 77 10.09 -8.92 -18.17
N ASP A 78 9.99 -10.21 -18.49
CA ASP A 78 9.02 -10.72 -19.47
C ASP A 78 7.57 -10.33 -19.12
N TYR A 79 7.21 -10.50 -17.85
CA TYR A 79 5.87 -10.16 -17.36
C TYR A 79 5.66 -8.64 -17.30
N THR A 80 6.66 -7.90 -16.81
CA THR A 80 6.59 -6.44 -16.75
C THR A 80 6.41 -5.85 -18.14
N ASN A 81 7.11 -6.36 -19.15
CA ASN A 81 6.99 -5.88 -20.51
C ASN A 81 5.56 -6.08 -21.06
N VAL A 82 4.95 -7.25 -20.84
CA VAL A 82 3.56 -7.51 -21.26
C VAL A 82 2.58 -6.54 -20.61
N VAL A 83 2.66 -6.37 -19.29
CA VAL A 83 1.77 -5.48 -18.55
C VAL A 83 1.94 -4.02 -18.99
N MET A 84 3.17 -3.55 -19.16
CA MET A 84 3.44 -2.17 -19.52
C MET A 84 3.02 -1.83 -20.96
N ASN A 85 3.16 -2.76 -21.90
CA ASN A 85 2.63 -2.59 -23.25
C ASN A 85 1.11 -2.46 -23.25
N PHE A 86 0.43 -3.25 -22.41
CA PHE A 86 -1.02 -3.17 -22.23
C PHE A 86 -1.44 -1.81 -21.64
N LEU A 87 -0.82 -1.39 -20.54
CA LEU A 87 -1.15 -0.13 -19.86
C LEU A 87 -0.83 1.11 -20.69
N CYS A 88 0.27 1.09 -21.45
CA CYS A 88 0.71 2.24 -22.24
C CYS A 88 0.06 2.31 -23.63
N GLY A 89 -0.85 1.39 -23.96
CA GLY A 89 -1.64 1.46 -25.18
C GLY A 89 -0.87 1.15 -26.45
N SER A 90 0.22 0.38 -26.41
CA SER A 90 0.80 -0.19 -27.62
C SER A 90 -0.13 -1.32 -28.12
N SER A 91 -1.27 -0.92 -28.67
CA SER A 91 -2.00 -1.78 -29.58
C SER A 91 -1.02 -2.17 -30.68
N VAL A 92 -0.88 -3.47 -30.91
CA VAL A 92 0.00 -4.18 -31.86
C VAL A 92 -0.30 -3.82 -33.33
N VAL A 93 -0.86 -2.64 -33.58
CA VAL A 93 -1.45 -2.25 -34.86
C VAL A 93 -0.39 -1.80 -35.85
N ASN A 94 0.80 -1.37 -35.45
CA ASN A 94 1.81 -0.89 -36.40
C ASN A 94 3.26 -1.19 -35.96
N GLY A 95 3.70 -2.44 -36.09
CA GLY A 95 5.13 -2.80 -36.19
C GLY A 95 6.08 -2.29 -35.10
N SER A 96 5.57 -1.78 -33.97
CA SER A 96 6.39 -1.26 -32.90
C SER A 96 6.99 -2.42 -32.11
N THR A 97 8.31 -2.39 -31.94
CA THR A 97 9.00 -3.18 -30.93
C THR A 97 8.31 -2.85 -29.62
N GLY A 98 7.63 -3.81 -28.97
CA GLY A 98 6.82 -3.61 -27.76
C GLY A 98 7.64 -3.17 -26.55
N LEU A 99 8.28 -2.02 -26.67
CA LEU A 99 9.32 -1.41 -25.86
C LEU A 99 9.13 0.12 -25.81
N ASP A 100 8.18 0.69 -26.57
CA ASP A 100 7.89 2.12 -26.62
C ASP A 100 7.63 2.71 -25.24
N TRP A 101 6.99 1.94 -24.35
CA TRP A 101 6.69 2.35 -22.98
C TRP A 101 7.94 2.68 -22.15
N LEU A 102 9.10 2.10 -22.50
CA LEU A 102 10.36 2.39 -21.83
C LEU A 102 10.75 3.88 -21.94
N GLN A 103 10.22 4.62 -22.92
CA GLN A 103 10.45 6.06 -23.04
C GLN A 103 9.90 6.89 -21.88
N TYR A 104 8.97 6.34 -21.11
CA TYR A 104 8.37 7.03 -19.97
C TYR A 104 9.21 6.92 -18.70
N PHE A 105 10.31 6.16 -18.72
CA PHE A 105 11.17 5.91 -17.55
C PHE A 105 12.64 6.11 -17.90
N ASP A 106 13.37 6.79 -17.02
CA ASP A 106 14.83 6.91 -17.12
C ASP A 106 15.54 5.63 -16.67
N VAL A 107 14.98 4.97 -15.64
CA VAL A 107 15.51 3.71 -15.08
C VAL A 107 14.37 2.72 -14.80
N VAL A 108 14.52 1.48 -15.25
CA VAL A 108 13.60 0.38 -14.93
C VAL A 108 14.37 -0.72 -14.20
N ILE A 109 13.90 -1.12 -13.02
CA ILE A 109 14.46 -2.21 -12.22
C ILE A 109 13.37 -3.26 -11.99
N THR A 110 13.61 -4.45 -12.52
CA THR A 110 12.77 -5.64 -12.38
C THR A 110 13.36 -6.58 -11.32
N GLY A 111 12.58 -7.54 -10.83
CA GLY A 111 13.05 -8.52 -9.85
C GLY A 111 13.64 -7.91 -8.57
N SER A 112 13.17 -6.74 -8.13
CA SER A 112 13.82 -5.96 -7.07
C SER A 112 13.82 -6.60 -5.68
N THR A 113 13.04 -7.65 -5.43
CA THR A 113 12.92 -8.34 -4.12
C THR A 113 12.53 -7.42 -2.94
N LYS A 114 11.71 -6.39 -3.18
CA LYS A 114 11.10 -5.55 -2.13
C LYS A 114 10.43 -6.44 -1.07
N PRO A 115 10.62 -6.18 0.23
CA PRO A 115 11.19 -4.96 0.83
C PRO A 115 12.72 -4.90 0.90
N SER A 116 13.43 -5.99 0.60
CA SER A 116 14.89 -6.04 0.76
C SER A 116 15.61 -5.01 -0.10
N PHE A 117 15.03 -4.65 -1.25
CA PHE A 117 15.53 -3.57 -2.11
C PHE A 117 15.84 -2.27 -1.35
N PHE A 118 14.99 -1.89 -0.38
CA PHE A 118 15.08 -0.63 0.36
C PHE A 118 15.89 -0.74 1.65
N LEU A 119 16.43 -1.93 1.98
CA LEU A 119 17.25 -2.11 3.16
C LEU A 119 18.65 -1.53 2.95
N GLU A 120 19.08 -0.67 3.88
CA GLU A 120 20.48 -0.23 3.96
C GLU A 120 21.36 -1.47 4.23
N GLY A 121 22.46 -1.62 3.47
CA GLY A 121 23.35 -2.78 3.52
C GLY A 121 22.92 -3.98 2.68
N ASN A 122 21.98 -3.83 1.75
CA ASN A 122 21.67 -4.86 0.77
C ASN A 122 22.70 -4.88 -0.36
N ASP A 123 23.55 -5.92 -0.39
CA ASP A 123 24.59 -6.15 -1.40
C ASP A 123 24.07 -6.96 -2.62
N ALA A 124 22.77 -6.90 -2.90
CA ALA A 124 22.19 -7.59 -4.05
C ALA A 124 22.82 -7.12 -5.36
N SER A 125 23.29 -8.07 -6.17
CA SER A 125 23.84 -7.79 -7.50
C SER A 125 22.81 -7.13 -8.41
N LEU A 126 23.29 -6.21 -9.25
CA LEU A 126 22.52 -5.56 -10.29
C LEU A 126 22.95 -6.12 -11.65
N PHE A 127 21.99 -6.59 -12.44
CA PHE A 127 22.21 -7.06 -13.80
C PHE A 127 21.53 -6.13 -14.78
N GLU A 128 22.17 -5.84 -15.92
CA GLU A 128 21.53 -5.15 -17.04
C GLU A 128 20.72 -6.16 -17.85
N VAL A 129 19.54 -5.77 -18.29
CA VAL A 129 18.63 -6.62 -19.07
C VAL A 129 18.66 -6.14 -20.51
N GLU A 130 19.02 -7.03 -21.44
CA GLU A 130 18.87 -6.77 -22.88
C GLU A 130 17.38 -6.81 -23.25
N PRO A 131 16.72 -5.69 -23.60
CA PRO A 131 15.25 -5.64 -23.69
C PRO A 131 14.65 -6.56 -24.76
N GLU A 132 15.38 -6.79 -25.85
CA GLU A 132 14.95 -7.62 -26.98
C GLU A 132 15.00 -9.11 -26.66
N SER A 133 16.04 -9.57 -25.93
CA SER A 133 16.27 -10.99 -25.67
C SER A 133 15.90 -11.43 -24.26
N GLY A 134 15.78 -10.49 -23.31
CA GLY A 134 15.63 -10.75 -21.89
C GLY A 134 16.88 -11.28 -21.20
N LYS A 135 18.04 -11.32 -21.86
CA LYS A 135 19.29 -11.83 -21.27
C LYS A 135 19.83 -10.86 -20.22
N LEU A 136 20.45 -11.45 -19.19
CA LEU A 136 21.11 -10.72 -18.11
C LEU A 136 22.59 -10.55 -18.41
N LEU A 137 23.05 -9.30 -18.32
CA LEU A 137 24.44 -8.92 -18.45
C LEU A 137 24.98 -8.48 -17.08
N ASN A 138 26.18 -8.95 -16.74
CA ASN A 138 26.84 -8.58 -15.49
C ASN A 138 27.24 -7.11 -15.51
N THR A 139 26.95 -6.41 -14.41
CA THR A 139 27.35 -5.02 -14.21
C THR A 139 28.14 -4.85 -12.92
N ASP A 140 29.04 -3.88 -12.91
CA ASP A 140 29.65 -3.34 -11.69
C ASP A 140 28.81 -2.12 -11.27
N ASN A 141 27.86 -2.36 -10.37
CA ASN A 141 26.94 -1.34 -9.84
C ASN A 141 26.23 -0.50 -10.92
N GLY A 142 25.83 -1.12 -12.04
CA GLY A 142 25.15 -0.47 -13.16
C GLY A 142 26.06 0.03 -14.28
N SER A 143 27.38 -0.17 -14.16
CA SER A 143 28.32 -0.01 -15.27
C SER A 143 28.58 -1.36 -15.94
N PRO A 144 28.51 -1.47 -17.28
CA PRO A 144 28.79 -2.74 -17.96
C PRO A 144 30.20 -3.24 -17.65
N MET A 145 30.34 -4.50 -17.22
CA MET A 145 31.66 -5.09 -17.03
C MET A 145 32.25 -5.55 -18.38
N PRO A 146 33.55 -5.30 -18.64
CA PRO A 146 34.20 -5.87 -19.82
C PRO A 146 34.22 -7.39 -19.72
N GLN A 147 33.63 -8.06 -20.72
CA GLN A 147 33.64 -9.51 -20.80
C GLN A 147 35.06 -10.00 -21.11
N VAL A 148 35.57 -10.93 -20.32
CA VAL A 148 36.89 -11.54 -20.53
C VAL A 148 36.91 -12.20 -21.91
N GLY A 149 37.73 -11.69 -22.83
CA GLY A 149 37.88 -12.18 -24.20
C GLY A 149 37.30 -11.28 -25.31
N ASN A 150 36.49 -10.27 -24.98
CA ASN A 150 35.93 -9.31 -25.95
C ASN A 150 36.37 -7.87 -25.62
N ILE A 151 37.64 -7.56 -25.91
CA ILE A 151 38.25 -6.24 -25.67
C ILE A 151 37.64 -5.15 -26.59
N SER A 152 36.89 -5.52 -27.63
CA SER A 152 36.30 -4.60 -28.61
C SER A 152 34.90 -4.08 -28.27
N ALA A 153 34.16 -4.70 -27.34
CA ALA A 153 32.76 -4.34 -27.06
C ALA A 153 32.59 -3.26 -25.99
N GLY A 154 33.59 -3.03 -25.12
CA GLY A 154 33.47 -2.13 -23.96
C GLY A 154 33.66 -0.63 -24.24
N LEU A 155 34.12 -0.25 -25.44
CA LEU A 155 34.47 1.14 -25.75
C LEU A 155 33.49 1.86 -26.69
N LEU A 156 32.57 1.14 -27.35
CA LEU A 156 31.76 1.68 -28.46
C LEU A 156 30.34 2.11 -28.09
N THR A 157 29.83 1.80 -26.90
CA THR A 157 28.49 2.23 -26.43
C THR A 157 28.52 3.52 -25.59
N LYS A 158 29.63 4.25 -25.58
CA LYS A 158 29.82 5.40 -24.66
C LYS A 158 29.36 6.77 -25.15
N VAL A 159 28.74 6.93 -26.32
CA VAL A 159 28.53 8.30 -26.85
C VAL A 159 27.14 8.66 -27.38
N LYS A 160 26.21 7.75 -27.73
CA LYS A 160 25.02 8.22 -28.49
C LYS A 160 23.63 7.87 -28.03
N ASP A 161 23.44 7.10 -26.98
CA ASP A 161 22.07 6.86 -26.53
C ASP A 161 21.99 6.79 -25.02
N ARG A 162 21.37 7.83 -24.43
CA ARG A 162 20.75 7.77 -23.10
C ARG A 162 19.55 6.82 -23.12
N VAL A 163 19.64 5.70 -23.84
CA VAL A 163 18.54 4.78 -24.07
C VAL A 163 18.39 3.92 -22.83
N ARG A 164 17.49 4.39 -21.98
CA ARG A 164 16.52 3.56 -21.25
C ARG A 164 17.15 2.32 -20.62
N LYS A 165 17.78 2.49 -19.48
CA LYS A 165 18.50 1.40 -18.81
C LYS A 165 17.52 0.50 -18.08
N VAL A 166 17.45 -0.76 -18.49
CA VAL A 166 16.66 -1.81 -17.84
C VAL A 166 17.60 -2.69 -17.03
N PHE A 167 17.25 -2.92 -15.76
CA PHE A 167 18.01 -3.72 -14.84
C PHE A 167 17.15 -4.76 -14.13
N GLN A 168 17.81 -5.73 -13.51
CA GLN A 168 17.22 -6.72 -12.63
C GLN A 168 17.97 -6.80 -11.30
N GLY A 169 17.23 -6.86 -10.20
CA GLY A 169 17.76 -7.00 -8.84
C GLY A 169 18.16 -5.67 -8.19
N GLY A 170 19.34 -5.63 -7.58
CA GLY A 170 19.92 -4.44 -6.98
C GLY A 170 19.29 -3.96 -5.66
N SER A 171 19.68 -2.75 -5.28
CA SER A 171 19.26 -2.07 -4.05
C SER A 171 18.97 -0.59 -4.30
N VAL A 172 18.42 0.10 -3.31
CA VAL A 172 18.15 1.55 -3.37
C VAL A 172 19.40 2.38 -3.63
N ASN A 173 20.58 1.91 -3.20
CA ASN A 173 21.85 2.58 -3.47
C ASN A 173 22.19 2.57 -4.97
N HIS A 174 21.90 1.46 -5.66
CA HIS A 174 22.06 1.39 -7.10
C HIS A 174 21.12 2.37 -7.81
N LEU A 175 19.87 2.47 -7.37
CA LEU A 175 18.92 3.44 -7.92
C LEU A 175 19.42 4.88 -7.76
N HIS A 176 19.93 5.22 -6.57
CA HIS A 176 20.51 6.53 -6.31
C HIS A 176 21.71 6.82 -7.22
N ASN A 177 22.62 5.87 -7.39
CA ASN A 177 23.79 6.01 -8.25
C ASN A 177 23.39 6.17 -9.73
N LEU A 178 22.42 5.39 -10.20
CA LEU A 178 21.93 5.44 -11.58
C LEU A 178 21.26 6.76 -11.93
N LEU A 179 20.51 7.33 -10.99
CA LEU A 179 19.81 8.61 -11.15
C LEU A 179 20.61 9.82 -10.64
N SER A 180 21.84 9.61 -10.16
CA SER A 180 22.69 10.65 -9.56
C SER A 180 21.99 11.44 -8.44
N ILE A 181 21.28 10.72 -7.56
CA ILE A 181 20.52 11.28 -6.44
C ILE A 181 21.38 11.24 -5.18
N GLU A 182 21.56 12.39 -4.54
CA GLU A 182 22.37 12.51 -3.32
C GLU A 182 21.58 12.12 -2.06
N SER A 183 20.26 12.32 -2.05
CA SER A 183 19.42 12.10 -0.88
C SER A 183 18.09 11.42 -1.22
N SER A 184 17.73 10.39 -0.44
CA SER A 184 16.42 9.73 -0.54
C SER A 184 15.23 10.70 -0.35
N SER A 185 15.45 11.86 0.29
CA SER A 185 14.40 12.87 0.48
C SER A 185 13.94 13.53 -0.82
N GLN A 186 14.72 13.42 -1.89
CA GLN A 186 14.38 13.93 -3.22
C GLN A 186 13.54 12.93 -4.03
N VAL A 187 13.34 11.72 -3.50
CA VAL A 187 12.68 10.61 -4.20
C VAL A 187 11.27 10.44 -3.69
N LEU A 188 10.28 10.53 -4.58
CA LEU A 188 8.92 10.10 -4.30
C LEU A 188 8.69 8.73 -4.92
N TYR A 189 8.49 7.73 -4.08
CA TYR A 189 8.09 6.39 -4.48
C TYR A 189 6.63 6.14 -4.13
N VAL A 190 5.87 5.67 -5.10
CA VAL A 190 4.46 5.33 -4.95
C VAL A 190 4.30 3.82 -5.13
N GLY A 191 3.76 3.14 -4.11
CA GLY A 191 3.54 1.70 -4.11
C GLY A 191 2.23 1.32 -3.44
N ASP A 192 1.74 0.12 -3.74
CA ASP A 192 0.47 -0.42 -3.26
C ASP A 192 0.61 -1.24 -1.97
N HIS A 193 1.80 -1.78 -1.69
CA HIS A 193 1.98 -2.72 -0.59
C HIS A 193 2.76 -2.12 0.59
N ILE A 194 2.05 -1.50 1.54
CA ILE A 194 2.60 -0.82 2.73
C ILE A 194 3.80 -1.56 3.39
N TYR A 195 3.72 -2.88 3.59
CA TYR A 195 4.81 -3.65 4.20
C TYR A 195 6.01 -3.93 3.29
N GLY A 196 5.78 -4.22 2.00
CA GLY A 196 6.84 -4.51 1.02
C GLY A 196 7.49 -3.24 0.52
N ASP A 197 6.76 -2.13 0.53
CA ASP A 197 7.18 -0.87 -0.07
C ASP A 197 7.64 0.17 0.95
N ILE A 198 7.06 0.22 2.17
CA ILE A 198 7.18 1.42 3.03
C ILE A 198 7.65 1.18 4.45
N LEU A 199 7.23 0.10 5.11
CA LEU A 199 7.55 -0.11 6.53
C LEU A 199 9.06 -0.20 6.84
N ARG A 200 9.91 -0.30 5.81
CA ARG A 200 11.38 -0.30 5.96
C ARG A 200 12.09 0.87 5.27
N SER A 201 11.42 1.62 4.40
CA SER A 201 11.95 2.84 3.77
C SER A 201 11.50 4.06 4.59
N LYS A 202 12.05 4.19 5.81
CA LYS A 202 11.76 5.32 6.73
C LYS A 202 12.18 6.71 6.22
N LYS A 203 12.58 6.83 4.95
CA LYS A 203 12.91 8.10 4.28
C LYS A 203 11.86 8.34 3.19
N VAL A 204 10.80 9.06 3.56
CA VAL A 204 9.94 9.87 2.67
C VAL A 204 9.39 9.13 1.42
N LEU A 205 8.69 8.00 1.59
CA LEU A 205 7.96 7.38 0.47
C LEU A 205 6.44 7.47 0.75
N GLY A 206 5.76 8.41 0.10
CA GLY A 206 4.33 8.64 0.29
C GLY A 206 3.46 7.73 -0.58
N ILE A 207 2.44 7.09 0.00
CA ILE A 207 1.34 6.50 -0.78
C ILE A 207 0.23 7.51 -0.93
N LEU A 208 -0.20 7.75 -2.18
CA LEU A 208 -1.48 8.36 -2.45
C LEU A 208 -2.59 7.29 -2.41
N TYR A 209 -3.14 7.00 -1.22
CA TYR A 209 -4.27 6.07 -1.05
C TYR A 209 -5.63 6.76 -1.29
N GLU A 210 -5.68 7.67 -2.27
CA GLU A 210 -6.82 8.58 -2.41
C GLU A 210 -8.02 7.93 -3.12
N SER A 211 -7.84 6.87 -3.90
CA SER A 211 -8.90 6.37 -4.80
C SER A 211 -9.89 5.37 -4.18
N LEU A 212 -9.47 4.50 -3.25
CA LEU A 212 -10.34 3.42 -2.73
C LEU A 212 -11.22 3.83 -1.55
N SER A 213 -10.82 4.84 -0.77
CA SER A 213 -11.61 5.28 0.39
C SER A 213 -12.70 6.29 0.02
N LEU A 214 -12.48 7.13 -1.00
CA LEU A 214 -13.39 8.23 -1.32
C LEU A 214 -14.71 7.79 -1.95
N LEU A 215 -14.72 6.70 -2.73
CA LEU A 215 -15.94 6.26 -3.43
C LEU A 215 -17.02 5.72 -2.46
N TYR A 216 -16.62 5.13 -1.32
CA TYR A 216 -17.54 4.65 -0.27
C TYR A 216 -17.84 5.69 0.82
N LEU A 217 -17.08 6.80 0.84
CA LEU A 217 -17.22 7.83 1.88
C LEU A 217 -18.40 8.78 1.64
N LYS A 218 -18.84 8.99 0.38
CA LYS A 218 -19.96 9.90 0.10
C LYS A 218 -21.27 9.46 0.75
N ASP A 219 -21.61 8.17 0.66
CA ASP A 219 -22.86 7.62 1.23
C ASP A 219 -22.80 7.35 2.74
N SER A 220 -21.61 7.38 3.33
CA SER A 220 -21.37 7.17 4.76
C SER A 220 -21.04 8.45 5.52
N PHE A 221 -20.96 9.58 4.83
CA PHE A 221 -20.62 10.88 5.42
C PHE A 221 -21.68 11.36 6.43
N SER A 222 -22.97 11.23 6.10
CA SER A 222 -24.08 11.63 6.97
C SER A 222 -24.07 10.85 8.30
N LEU A 223 -23.99 9.51 8.24
CA LEU A 223 -23.89 8.67 9.43
C LEU A 223 -22.63 8.99 10.26
N SER A 224 -21.53 9.34 9.60
CA SER A 224 -20.28 9.71 10.27
C SER A 224 -20.40 11.03 11.01
N LEU A 225 -21.19 11.99 10.49
CA LEU A 225 -21.52 13.24 11.18
C LEU A 225 -22.43 12.98 12.39
N ASP A 226 -23.47 12.17 12.24
CA ASP A 226 -24.39 11.84 13.35
C ASP A 226 -23.66 11.16 14.50
N LEU A 227 -22.76 10.22 14.19
CA LEU A 227 -21.88 9.59 15.18
C LEU A 227 -20.97 10.61 15.87
N ARG A 228 -20.52 11.66 15.17
CA ARG A 228 -19.73 12.74 15.78
C ARG A 228 -20.59 13.54 16.76
N VAL A 229 -21.83 13.85 16.41
CA VAL A 229 -22.76 14.57 17.28
C VAL A 229 -23.06 13.76 18.55
N LEU A 230 -23.34 12.46 18.42
CA LEU A 230 -23.57 11.58 19.58
C LEU A 230 -22.36 11.50 20.50
N ARG A 231 -21.14 11.54 19.95
CA ARG A 231 -19.90 11.60 20.74
C ARG A 231 -19.79 12.91 21.51
N SER A 232 -19.96 14.06 20.85
CA SER A 232 -19.93 15.36 21.52
C SER A 232 -20.98 15.47 22.64
N LYS A 233 -22.16 14.86 22.45
CA LYS A 233 -23.17 14.76 23.51
C LYS A 233 -22.68 13.91 24.69
N ASN A 234 -22.11 12.74 24.43
CA ASN A 234 -21.58 11.87 25.48
C ASN A 234 -20.43 12.53 26.26
N ASP A 235 -19.55 13.27 25.58
CA ASP A 235 -18.46 14.01 26.22
C ASP A 235 -19.02 15.13 27.12
N CYS A 236 -19.99 15.90 26.63
CA CYS A 236 -20.69 16.93 27.42
C CYS A 236 -21.40 16.36 28.66
N ILE A 237 -22.04 15.19 28.54
CA ILE A 237 -22.65 14.50 29.69
C ILE A 237 -21.57 14.05 30.69
N ALA A 238 -20.45 13.51 30.20
CA ALA A 238 -19.34 13.08 31.05
C ALA A 238 -18.73 14.26 31.83
N ASP A 239 -18.55 15.41 31.19
CA ASP A 239 -18.07 16.64 31.83
C ASP A 239 -19.04 17.12 32.92
N LYS A 240 -20.34 17.20 32.62
CA LYS A 240 -21.37 17.55 33.62
C LYS A 240 -21.39 16.59 34.81
N MET A 241 -21.27 15.29 34.55
CA MET A 241 -21.19 14.28 35.61
C MET A 241 -19.91 14.46 36.45
N HIS A 242 -18.79 14.83 35.83
CA HIS A 242 -17.54 15.09 36.53
C HIS A 242 -17.67 16.31 37.45
N ASP A 243 -18.25 17.41 36.97
CA ASP A 243 -18.48 18.62 37.75
C ASP A 243 -19.43 18.41 38.95
N LEU A 244 -20.51 17.64 38.75
CA LEU A 244 -21.43 17.28 39.83
C LEU A 244 -20.74 16.39 40.88
N ASN A 245 -19.98 15.39 40.45
CA ASN A 245 -19.21 14.54 41.37
C ASN A 245 -18.14 15.34 42.13
N ARG A 246 -17.51 16.32 41.49
CA ARG A 246 -16.59 17.25 42.15
C ARG A 246 -17.31 18.09 43.20
N SER A 247 -18.49 18.61 42.86
CA SER A 247 -19.32 19.40 43.77
C SER A 247 -19.73 18.56 45.00
N LEU A 248 -20.13 17.30 44.80
CA LEU A 248 -20.50 16.38 45.88
C LEU A 248 -19.37 16.05 46.87
N LYS A 249 -18.10 16.21 46.46
CA LYS A 249 -16.92 15.99 47.32
C LYS A 249 -16.58 17.18 48.22
N LEU A 250 -17.23 18.33 48.07
CA LEU A 250 -17.01 19.49 48.93
C LEU A 250 -17.65 19.25 50.31
N GLU A 251 -16.88 19.44 51.39
CA GLU A 251 -17.24 19.01 52.76
C GLU A 251 -18.39 19.78 53.43
N ASN A 252 -18.92 20.86 52.83
CA ASN A 252 -19.89 21.77 53.46
C ASN A 252 -21.25 21.88 52.73
N LEU A 253 -21.78 20.78 52.20
CA LEU A 253 -23.09 20.76 51.52
C LEU A 253 -24.21 20.27 52.44
N ASP A 254 -25.29 21.04 52.52
CA ASP A 254 -26.54 20.61 53.19
C ASP A 254 -27.10 19.33 52.53
N ASP A 255 -27.76 18.49 53.33
CA ASP A 255 -28.30 17.20 52.86
C ASP A 255 -29.35 17.37 51.75
N HIS A 256 -30.13 18.45 51.78
CA HIS A 256 -31.10 18.77 50.74
C HIS A 256 -30.41 19.12 49.40
N THR A 257 -29.26 19.80 49.43
CA THR A 257 -28.45 20.11 48.24
C THR A 257 -27.77 18.85 47.72
N LYS A 258 -27.28 17.97 48.61
CA LYS A 258 -26.75 16.65 48.21
C LYS A 258 -27.81 15.80 47.50
N GLN A 259 -29.02 15.72 48.04
CA GLN A 259 -30.13 14.98 47.41
C GLN A 259 -30.45 15.50 46.00
N LYS A 260 -30.50 16.83 45.80
CA LYS A 260 -30.70 17.44 44.48
C LYS A 260 -29.56 17.14 43.49
N LEU A 261 -28.32 17.08 43.98
CA LEU A 261 -27.17 16.74 43.16
C LEU A 261 -27.20 15.25 42.76
N TYR A 262 -27.57 14.36 43.68
CA TYR A 262 -27.75 12.94 43.38
C TYR A 262 -28.88 12.68 42.37
N SER A 263 -30.03 13.34 42.51
CA SER A 263 -31.12 13.20 41.54
C SER A 263 -30.70 13.65 40.14
N LYS A 264 -29.99 14.77 40.03
CA LYS A 264 -29.46 15.27 38.76
C LYS A 264 -28.38 14.37 38.17
N LEU A 265 -27.58 13.74 39.03
CA LEU A 265 -26.59 12.75 38.59
C LEU A 265 -27.27 11.50 38.00
N ASP A 266 -28.36 11.04 38.59
CA ASP A 266 -29.12 9.89 38.07
C ASP A 266 -29.84 10.22 36.76
N GLU A 267 -30.38 11.44 36.61
CA GLU A 267 -30.89 11.93 35.32
C GLU A 267 -29.81 11.89 34.22
N LEU A 268 -28.60 12.38 34.50
CA LEU A 268 -27.50 12.35 33.54
C LEU A 268 -27.01 10.92 33.23
N LYS A 269 -27.06 10.01 34.20
CA LYS A 269 -26.76 8.58 33.93
C LYS A 269 -27.76 7.98 32.95
N LEU A 270 -29.06 8.27 33.12
CA LEU A 270 -30.09 7.83 32.19
C LEU A 270 -29.89 8.43 30.79
N GLU A 271 -29.61 9.73 30.71
CA GLU A 271 -29.30 10.39 29.42
C GLU A 271 -28.10 9.74 28.73
N ARG A 272 -27.04 9.43 29.49
CA ARG A 272 -25.84 8.76 28.99
C ARG A 272 -26.14 7.38 28.42
N GLU A 273 -26.97 6.59 29.10
CA GLU A 273 -27.37 5.27 28.61
C GLU A 273 -28.18 5.36 27.31
N MET A 274 -29.08 6.35 27.20
CA MET A 274 -29.83 6.58 25.96
C MET A 274 -28.91 6.94 24.78
N VAL A 275 -27.92 7.82 25.01
CA VAL A 275 -26.90 8.17 24.00
C VAL A 275 -26.06 6.94 23.63
N ARG A 276 -25.70 6.10 24.61
CA ARG A 276 -24.94 4.86 24.38
C ARG A 276 -25.69 3.89 23.47
N LEU A 277 -26.97 3.65 23.73
CA LEU A 277 -27.81 2.76 22.91
C LEU A 277 -27.98 3.30 21.49
N SER A 278 -28.26 4.60 21.35
CA SER A 278 -28.36 5.25 20.04
C SER A 278 -27.05 5.14 19.24
N ASN A 279 -25.91 5.35 19.90
CA ASN A 279 -24.59 5.20 19.28
C ASN A 279 -24.32 3.75 18.85
N GLN A 280 -24.70 2.74 19.65
CA GLN A 280 -24.56 1.33 19.27
C GLN A 280 -25.40 0.98 18.04
N GLU A 281 -26.65 1.45 17.97
CA GLU A 281 -27.52 1.20 16.82
C GLU A 281 -26.97 1.85 15.55
N MET A 282 -26.49 3.09 15.65
CA MET A 282 -25.87 3.81 14.53
C MET A 282 -24.58 3.15 14.06
N LEU A 283 -23.73 2.67 14.98
CA LEU A 283 -22.54 1.90 14.63
C LEU A 283 -22.91 0.59 13.91
N ARG A 284 -23.98 -0.09 14.31
CA ARG A 284 -24.47 -1.28 13.62
C ARG A 284 -24.95 -0.95 12.21
N LYS A 285 -25.74 0.12 12.04
CA LYS A 285 -26.18 0.61 10.72
C LYS A 285 -24.99 0.96 9.83
N LEU A 286 -23.96 1.57 10.40
CA LEU A 286 -22.72 1.86 9.67
C LEU A 286 -21.99 0.58 9.29
N HIS A 287 -21.81 -0.37 10.21
CA HIS A 287 -21.13 -1.65 9.95
C HIS A 287 -21.78 -2.44 8.82
N LEU A 288 -23.11 -2.46 8.76
CA LEU A 288 -23.88 -3.13 7.71
C LEU A 288 -23.69 -2.51 6.31
N LYS A 289 -23.20 -1.27 6.20
CA LYS A 289 -22.84 -0.67 4.91
C LYS A 289 -21.50 -1.18 4.37
N PHE A 290 -20.71 -1.86 5.20
CA PHE A 290 -19.41 -2.43 4.83
C PHE A 290 -19.49 -3.96 4.83
N HIS A 291 -18.34 -4.60 4.63
CA HIS A 291 -18.25 -6.05 4.59
C HIS A 291 -18.74 -6.67 5.91
N GLU A 292 -19.73 -7.56 5.85
CA GLU A 292 -20.44 -8.07 7.03
C GLU A 292 -19.51 -8.66 8.12
N PRO A 293 -18.57 -9.58 7.80
CA PRO A 293 -17.58 -10.04 8.77
C PRO A 293 -16.55 -9.02 9.28
N TRP A 294 -16.11 -8.06 8.45
CA TRP A 294 -14.87 -7.30 8.68
C TRP A 294 -15.07 -5.81 8.93
N GLY A 295 -16.23 -5.26 8.56
CA GLY A 295 -16.55 -3.86 8.69
C GLY A 295 -15.63 -2.96 7.85
N GLN A 296 -15.31 -1.79 8.39
CA GLN A 296 -14.46 -0.78 7.75
C GLN A 296 -12.97 -1.13 7.82
N LEU A 297 -12.24 -0.93 6.72
CA LEU A 297 -10.79 -1.18 6.69
C LEU A 297 -10.00 -0.19 7.58
N MET A 298 -10.40 1.09 7.60
CA MET A 298 -9.65 2.15 8.29
C MET A 298 -10.01 2.29 9.78
N LYS A 299 -11.10 1.67 10.23
CA LYS A 299 -11.64 1.87 11.58
C LYS A 299 -12.07 0.56 12.19
N THR A 300 -11.70 0.37 13.45
CA THR A 300 -12.24 -0.69 14.31
C THR A 300 -13.10 -0.03 15.38
N GLY A 301 -14.39 0.14 15.07
CA GLY A 301 -15.30 0.94 15.87
C GLY A 301 -14.85 2.41 15.90
N TYR A 302 -14.44 2.89 17.08
CA TYR A 302 -13.96 4.26 17.27
C TYR A 302 -12.48 4.46 16.91
N GLN A 303 -11.67 3.42 17.13
CA GLN A 303 -10.22 3.51 16.98
C GLN A 303 -9.80 3.33 15.53
N ASN A 304 -8.64 3.89 15.19
CA ASN A 304 -7.98 3.58 13.93
C ASN A 304 -7.62 2.09 13.92
N SER A 305 -7.93 1.42 12.82
CA SER A 305 -7.44 0.05 12.63
C SER A 305 -5.91 0.05 12.59
N ARG A 306 -5.30 -1.13 12.80
CA ARG A 306 -3.85 -1.27 12.61
C ARG A 306 -3.42 -0.84 11.20
N PHE A 307 -4.26 -1.12 10.20
CA PHE A 307 -4.03 -0.67 8.83
C PHE A 307 -4.03 0.85 8.72
N ALA A 308 -5.02 1.55 9.30
CA ALA A 308 -5.04 3.03 9.30
C ALA A 308 -3.85 3.64 10.05
N HIS A 309 -3.40 3.01 11.14
CA HIS A 309 -2.19 3.44 11.83
C HIS A 309 -0.95 3.30 10.93
N GLN A 310 -0.84 2.21 10.19
CA GLN A 310 0.25 2.01 9.24
C GLN A 310 0.19 3.03 8.10
N VAL A 311 -0.98 3.32 7.54
CA VAL A 311 -1.14 4.37 6.52
C VAL A 311 -0.71 5.73 7.09
N LYS A 312 -1.19 6.11 8.27
CA LYS A 312 -0.86 7.41 8.89
C LYS A 312 0.63 7.61 9.16
N LEU A 313 1.34 6.54 9.54
CA LEU A 313 2.77 6.63 9.85
C LEU A 313 3.66 6.67 8.60
N ASN A 314 3.16 6.18 7.47
CA ASN A 314 3.97 5.85 6.30
C ASN A 314 3.56 6.62 5.03
N ALA A 315 2.34 7.14 4.95
CA ALA A 315 1.88 7.97 3.84
C ALA A 315 2.13 9.45 4.15
N LEU A 316 2.68 10.17 3.18
CA LEU A 316 2.71 11.63 3.19
C LEU A 316 1.39 12.12 2.60
N PHE A 317 0.71 13.00 3.33
CA PHE A 317 -0.44 13.76 2.86
C PHE A 317 0.01 15.14 2.41
#